data_AF-A0A7Y2JR03-F1
#
_entry.id   AF-A0A7Y2JR03-F1
#
_cell.length_a   1.000
_cell.length_b   1.000
_cell.length_c   1.000
_cell.angle_alpha   90.00
_cell.angle_beta   90.00
_cell.angle_gamma   90.00
#
_symmetry.space_group_name_H-M   'P 1'
#
loop_
_entity.id
_entity.type
_entity.pdbx_description
1 polymer ?
#
loop_
_entity_poly.entity_id
_entity_poly.type
_entity_poly.pdbx_seq_one_letter_code
_entity_poly.pdbx_strand_id
1 'polypeptide(L)'
;MRIISGLVITFPPGTSEQDQVAARQAAAAALRESPAIREAYTWDELLSETDDQRPYFGAFRRSFHPDRSPDVVFVPHDTVLITNMDRETSHGTPHPFDSHVPLIFAGPSIAPGRHAERVRTVDIAPTLAAILGVRPMGTVDGRVLEEVGGRR
;
A
#
# COMPACT_ATOMS: atom_id res chain seq x y z
N MET A 1 -4.31 12.65 7.86
CA MET A 1 -4.90 11.36 7.50
C MET A 1 -4.35 10.32 8.48
N ARG A 2 -5.18 9.82 9.41
CA ARG A 2 -4.75 8.76 10.33
C ARG A 2 -4.80 7.43 9.56
N ILE A 3 -3.66 6.77 9.41
CA ILE A 3 -3.58 5.43 8.82
C ILE A 3 -4.25 4.47 9.81
N ILE A 4 -5.21 3.66 9.35
CA ILE A 4 -6.03 2.77 10.21
C ILE A 4 -5.18 1.62 10.79
N SER A 5 -4.02 1.33 10.21
CA SER A 5 -3.18 0.17 10.56
C SER A 5 -1.74 0.58 10.89
N GLY A 6 -1.59 1.54 11.81
CA GLY A 6 -0.27 2.09 12.18
C GLY A 6 -0.16 2.42 13.66
N LEU A 7 0.97 2.07 14.27
CA LEU A 7 1.37 2.49 15.60
C LEU A 7 2.43 3.60 15.47
N VAL A 8 2.16 4.75 16.10
CA VAL A 8 3.13 5.85 16.24
C VAL A 8 3.66 5.83 17.66
N ILE A 9 4.98 5.84 17.80
CA ILE A 9 5.68 5.80 19.09
C ILE A 9 6.20 7.22 19.37
N THR A 10 5.84 7.76 20.53
CA THR A 10 6.42 9.04 20.99
C THR A 10 7.70 8.73 21.77
N PHE A 11 8.83 9.16 21.23
CA PHE A 11 10.12 8.99 21.89
C PHE A 11 10.44 10.18 22.79
N PRO A 12 10.84 9.97 24.06
CA PRO A 12 11.35 11.03 24.91
C PRO A 12 12.54 11.78 24.28
N PRO A 13 12.73 13.07 24.58
CA PRO A 13 13.92 13.79 24.15
C PRO A 13 15.20 13.07 24.60
N GLY A 14 16.14 12.89 23.68
CA GLY A 14 17.42 12.22 23.95
C GLY A 14 17.42 10.70 23.79
N THR A 15 16.29 10.07 23.41
CA THR A 15 16.28 8.64 23.05
C THR A 15 17.19 8.40 21.84
N SER A 16 18.16 7.49 22.00
CA SER A 16 19.11 7.16 20.94
C SER A 16 18.43 6.51 19.74
N GLU A 17 19.00 6.63 18.55
CA GLU A 17 18.48 5.95 17.35
C GLU A 17 18.41 4.43 17.54
N GLN A 18 19.41 3.84 18.21
CA GLN A 18 19.44 2.42 18.54
C GLN A 18 18.25 2.01 19.42
N ASP A 19 17.90 2.82 20.41
CA ASP A 19 16.75 2.56 21.27
C ASP A 19 15.42 2.74 20.52
N GLN A 20 15.34 3.69 19.59
CA GLN A 20 14.15 3.86 18.75
C GLN A 20 13.93 2.64 17.84
N VAL A 21 14.99 2.16 17.20
CA VAL A 21 14.95 0.93 16.38
C VAL A 21 14.53 -0.26 17.24
N ALA A 22 15.15 -0.45 18.41
CA ALA A 22 14.81 -1.54 19.32
C ALA A 22 13.34 -1.47 19.78
N ALA A 23 12.82 -0.27 20.07
CA ALA A 23 11.44 -0.08 20.46
C ALA A 23 10.45 -0.43 19.33
N ARG A 24 10.75 -0.04 18.09
CA ARG A 24 9.94 -0.41 16.91
C ARG A 24 9.92 -1.92 16.69
N GLN A 25 11.09 -2.57 16.79
CA GLN A 25 11.22 -4.02 16.65
C GLN A 25 10.44 -4.76 17.75
N ALA A 26 10.55 -4.31 19.00
CA ALA A 26 9.81 -4.89 20.12
C ALA A 26 8.28 -4.73 19.94
N ALA A 27 7.83 -3.55 19.50
CA ALA A 27 6.41 -3.31 19.22
C ALA A 27 5.88 -4.20 18.07
N ALA A 28 6.64 -4.33 16.98
CA ALA A 28 6.27 -5.21 15.87
C ALA A 28 6.24 -6.69 16.30
N ALA A 29 7.19 -7.14 17.14
CA ALA A 29 7.20 -8.48 17.69
C ALA A 29 5.95 -8.74 18.57
N ALA A 30 5.65 -7.83 19.50
CA ALA A 30 4.46 -7.93 20.35
C ALA A 30 3.15 -7.93 19.55
N LEU A 31 3.06 -7.13 18.48
CA LEU A 31 1.90 -7.15 17.58
C LEU A 31 1.72 -8.54 16.93
N ARG A 32 2.80 -9.18 16.48
CA ARG A 32 2.75 -10.52 15.85
C ARG A 32 2.39 -11.64 16.83
N GLU A 33 2.50 -11.44 18.15
CA GLU A 33 2.02 -12.39 19.15
C GLU A 33 0.49 -12.39 19.28
N SER A 34 -0.18 -11.32 18.84
CA SER A 34 -1.63 -11.24 18.87
C SER A 34 -2.26 -12.15 17.82
N PRO A 35 -3.25 -12.99 18.17
CA PRO A 35 -3.96 -13.84 17.20
C PRO A 35 -4.74 -13.03 16.15
N ALA A 36 -4.92 -11.73 16.37
CA ALA A 36 -5.58 -10.82 15.45
C ALA A 36 -4.68 -10.33 14.32
N ILE A 37 -3.35 -10.40 14.49
CA ILE A 37 -2.37 -9.80 13.58
C ILE A 37 -1.64 -10.88 12.80
N ARG A 38 -1.66 -10.73 11.47
CA ARG A 38 -0.98 -11.61 10.54
C ARG A 38 0.49 -11.21 10.35
N GLU A 39 0.75 -9.92 10.17
CA GLU A 39 2.10 -9.38 9.93
C GLU A 39 2.27 -8.02 10.59
N ALA A 40 3.51 -7.65 10.88
CA ALA A 40 3.88 -6.30 11.31
C ALA A 40 5.29 -5.92 10.82
N TYR A 41 5.39 -4.70 10.27
CA TYR A 41 6.60 -4.14 9.66
C TYR A 41 6.99 -2.85 10.36
N THR A 42 8.28 -2.68 10.67
CA THR A 42 8.80 -1.45 11.24
C THR A 42 9.07 -0.41 10.16
N TRP A 43 9.11 0.85 10.56
CA TRP A 43 9.55 1.96 9.73
C TRP A 43 10.96 1.71 9.13
N ASP A 44 11.88 1.17 9.94
CA ASP A 44 13.26 0.92 9.51
C ASP A 44 13.34 -0.19 8.45
N GLU A 45 12.53 -1.24 8.60
CA GLU A 45 12.41 -2.31 7.60
C GLU A 45 11.90 -1.76 6.26
N LEU A 46 10.88 -0.90 6.30
CA LEU A 46 10.28 -0.30 5.10
C LEU A 46 11.15 0.78 4.44
N LEU A 47 11.99 1.47 5.22
CA LEU A 47 12.99 2.40 4.70
C LEU A 47 14.15 1.66 4.03
N SER A 48 14.49 0.47 4.52
CA SER A 48 15.63 -0.29 4.00
C SER A 48 15.45 -0.73 2.55
N GLU A 49 16.56 -0.91 1.83
CA GLU A 49 16.56 -1.47 0.47
C GLU A 49 16.40 -3.00 0.44
N THR A 50 16.12 -3.62 1.60
CA THR A 50 16.00 -5.07 1.71
C THR A 50 14.85 -5.60 0.85
N ASP A 51 15.10 -6.72 0.18
CA ASP A 51 14.07 -7.45 -0.57
C ASP A 51 13.35 -8.46 0.34
N ASP A 52 12.48 -7.94 1.21
CA ASP A 52 11.71 -8.74 2.15
C ASP A 52 10.50 -9.41 1.48
N GLN A 53 10.44 -10.74 1.60
CA GLN A 53 9.44 -11.60 0.96
C GLN A 53 8.21 -11.87 1.84
N ARG A 54 8.10 -11.24 3.02
CA ARG A 54 6.94 -11.40 3.89
C ARG A 54 5.65 -10.91 3.21
N PRO A 55 4.50 -11.56 3.48
CA PRO A 55 3.23 -11.23 2.85
C PRO A 55 2.87 -9.74 2.93
N TYR A 56 2.58 -9.11 1.80
CA TYR A 56 2.20 -7.70 1.73
C TYR A 56 3.32 -6.67 1.99
N PHE A 57 4.56 -7.07 2.29
CA PHE A 57 5.68 -6.12 2.52
C PHE A 57 5.81 -5.11 1.38
N GLY A 58 5.85 -5.59 0.13
CA GLY A 58 5.93 -4.71 -1.03
C GLY A 58 4.75 -3.75 -1.18
N ALA A 59 3.56 -4.09 -0.68
CA ALA A 59 2.40 -3.19 -0.69
C ALA A 59 2.57 -2.05 0.32
N PHE A 60 3.07 -2.34 1.52
CA PHE A 60 3.42 -1.31 2.50
C PHE A 60 4.59 -0.46 2.05
N ARG A 61 5.63 -1.04 1.45
CA ARG A 61 6.77 -0.28 0.92
C ARG A 61 6.34 0.73 -0.15
N ARG A 62 5.42 0.35 -1.03
CA ARG A 62 4.83 1.29 -2.03
C ARG A 62 3.91 2.35 -1.42
N SER A 63 3.49 2.18 -0.17
CA SER A 63 2.63 3.11 0.56
C SER A 63 3.38 3.86 1.67
N PHE A 64 4.70 3.68 1.74
CA PHE A 64 5.55 4.23 2.78
C PHE A 64 6.08 5.61 2.39
N HIS A 65 6.14 6.51 3.37
CA HIS A 65 6.77 7.81 3.25
C HIS A 65 7.52 8.12 4.55
N PRO A 66 8.84 8.36 4.53
CA PRO A 66 9.67 8.50 5.74
C PRO A 66 9.08 9.47 6.78
N ASP A 67 8.63 10.64 6.34
CA ASP A 67 8.14 11.70 7.24
C ASP A 67 6.66 11.55 7.68
N ARG A 68 5.92 10.60 7.11
CA ARG A 68 4.45 10.53 7.28
C ARG A 68 3.93 9.16 7.69
N SER A 69 4.74 8.12 7.48
CA SER A 69 4.39 6.76 7.86
C SER A 69 4.62 6.54 9.36
N PRO A 70 3.83 5.66 9.97
CA PRO A 70 3.96 5.31 11.39
C PRO A 70 5.24 4.49 11.64
N ASP A 71 5.62 4.41 12.91
CA ASP A 71 6.78 3.65 13.38
C ASP A 71 6.66 2.14 13.16
N VAL A 72 5.42 1.62 13.24
CA VAL A 72 5.09 0.24 12.88
C VAL A 72 3.77 0.21 12.13
N VAL A 73 3.71 -0.52 11.02
CA VAL A 73 2.46 -0.87 10.33
C VAL A 73 2.15 -2.34 10.55
N PHE A 74 0.86 -2.70 10.53
CA PHE A 74 0.44 -4.08 10.74
C PHE A 74 -0.67 -4.50 9.80
N VAL A 75 -0.80 -5.81 9.63
CA VAL A 75 -1.83 -6.47 8.82
C VAL A 75 -2.67 -7.34 9.74
N PRO A 76 -3.95 -7.04 9.95
CA PRO A 76 -4.84 -7.97 10.65
C PRO A 76 -5.03 -9.25 9.83
N HIS A 77 -5.52 -10.31 10.45
CA HIS A 77 -6.07 -11.45 9.71
C HIS A 77 -7.31 -11.03 8.89
N ASP A 78 -7.62 -11.77 7.83
CA ASP A 78 -8.71 -11.47 6.89
C ASP A 78 -10.12 -11.54 7.48
N THR A 79 -10.26 -12.13 8.67
CA THR A 79 -11.49 -12.20 9.46
C THR A 79 -11.58 -11.13 10.55
N VAL A 80 -10.58 -10.25 10.65
CA VAL A 80 -10.46 -9.28 11.74
C VAL A 80 -10.59 -7.86 11.22
N LEU A 81 -11.58 -7.15 11.75
CA LEU A 81 -11.73 -5.72 11.57
C LEU A 81 -11.11 -4.98 12.77
N ILE A 82 -10.07 -4.18 12.51
CA ILE A 82 -9.52 -3.25 13.50
C ILE A 82 -10.23 -1.91 13.36
N THR A 83 -11.07 -1.57 14.34
CA THR A 83 -11.86 -0.35 14.36
C THR A 83 -12.00 0.17 15.78
N ASN A 84 -12.06 1.50 15.93
CA ASN A 84 -12.45 2.19 17.16
C ASN A 84 -13.82 2.86 17.03
N MET A 85 -14.54 2.54 15.96
CA MET A 85 -15.87 3.05 15.63
C MET A 85 -16.86 1.90 15.69
N ASP A 86 -18.08 2.18 16.16
CA ASP A 86 -19.24 1.29 16.04
C ASP A 86 -19.70 1.24 14.58
N ARG A 87 -18.89 0.62 13.71
CA ARG A 87 -19.17 0.37 12.31
C ARG A 87 -19.14 -1.12 12.05
N GLU A 88 -20.08 -1.59 11.24
CA GLU A 88 -20.19 -3.01 10.87
C GLU A 88 -19.10 -3.45 9.88
N THR A 89 -18.54 -2.53 9.09
CA THR A 89 -17.48 -2.81 8.11
C THR A 89 -16.59 -1.59 7.84
N SER A 90 -15.38 -1.84 7.34
CA SER A 90 -14.43 -0.84 6.84
C SER A 90 -13.51 -1.47 5.79
N HIS A 91 -12.73 -0.63 5.12
CA HIS A 91 -11.61 -1.02 4.25
C HIS A 91 -10.29 -0.47 4.81
N GLY A 92 -9.17 -0.84 4.19
CA GLY A 92 -7.84 -0.27 4.44
C GLY A 92 -6.74 -1.31 4.64
N THR A 93 -7.08 -2.58 4.60
CA THR A 93 -6.14 -3.70 4.67
C THR A 93 -5.50 -3.95 3.28
N PRO A 94 -4.33 -4.62 3.22
CA PRO A 94 -3.73 -5.00 1.95
C PRO A 94 -4.37 -6.25 1.33
N HIS A 95 -5.45 -6.78 1.91
CA HIS A 95 -6.08 -8.00 1.43
C HIS A 95 -6.72 -7.80 0.05
N PRO A 96 -6.89 -8.89 -0.73
CA PRO A 96 -7.52 -8.81 -2.05
C PRO A 96 -8.92 -8.20 -2.04
N PHE A 97 -9.74 -8.43 -1.01
CA PHE A 97 -11.09 -7.87 -0.94
C PHE A 97 -11.12 -6.33 -0.81
N ASP A 98 -10.06 -5.73 -0.26
CA ASP A 98 -9.91 -4.26 -0.16
C ASP A 98 -9.15 -3.68 -1.37
N SER A 99 -8.23 -4.45 -1.96
CA SER A 99 -7.29 -3.96 -2.97
C SER A 99 -7.65 -4.32 -4.42
N HIS A 100 -8.54 -5.31 -4.64
CA HIS A 100 -9.00 -5.69 -5.96
C HIS A 100 -10.18 -4.81 -6.38
N VAL A 101 -9.90 -3.83 -7.23
CA VAL A 101 -10.89 -2.87 -7.74
C VAL A 101 -11.10 -3.03 -9.25
N PRO A 102 -12.32 -2.80 -9.76
CA PRO A 102 -12.56 -2.80 -11.20
C PRO A 102 -11.90 -1.57 -11.86
N LEU A 103 -11.29 -1.79 -13.02
CA LEU A 103 -10.78 -0.73 -13.89
C LEU A 103 -11.49 -0.81 -15.25
N ILE A 104 -12.22 0.24 -15.61
CA ILE A 104 -13.01 0.31 -16.85
C ILE A 104 -12.57 1.55 -17.63
N PHE A 105 -12.13 1.34 -18.87
CA PHE A 105 -11.93 2.40 -19.85
C PHE A 105 -13.10 2.39 -20.84
N ALA A 106 -13.63 3.56 -21.17
CA ALA A 106 -14.74 3.70 -22.12
C ALA A 106 -14.58 4.99 -22.93
N GLY A 107 -14.82 4.92 -24.23
CA GLY A 107 -14.78 6.07 -25.12
C GLY A 107 -14.53 5.70 -26.58
N PRO A 108 -14.56 6.68 -27.50
CA PRO A 108 -14.48 6.43 -28.95
C PRO A 108 -13.19 5.74 -29.42
N SER A 109 -12.10 5.87 -28.64
CA SER A 109 -10.78 5.31 -28.97
C SER A 109 -10.41 4.06 -28.17
N ILE A 110 -11.37 3.51 -27.42
CA ILE A 110 -11.16 2.33 -26.57
C ILE A 110 -11.73 1.11 -27.26
N ALA A 111 -10.91 0.08 -27.44
CA ALA A 111 -11.38 -1.19 -28.00
C ALA A 111 -12.22 -1.94 -26.96
N PRO A 112 -13.37 -2.53 -27.35
CA PRO A 112 -14.13 -3.38 -26.44
C PRO A 112 -13.31 -4.65 -26.13
N GLY A 113 -13.17 -4.95 -24.84
CA GLY A 113 -12.38 -6.09 -24.39
C GLY A 113 -12.56 -6.37 -22.91
N ARG A 114 -12.14 -7.56 -22.50
CA ARG A 114 -11.98 -7.94 -21.09
C ARG A 114 -10.59 -8.51 -20.92
N HIS A 115 -9.84 -7.89 -20.03
CA HIS A 115 -8.48 -8.25 -19.68
C HIS A 115 -8.48 -8.75 -18.25
N ALA A 116 -7.91 -9.94 -18.04
CA ALA A 116 -7.85 -10.61 -16.73
C ALA A 116 -6.45 -10.53 -16.12
N GLU A 117 -5.50 -9.97 -16.86
CA GLU A 117 -4.14 -9.73 -16.44
C GLU A 117 -4.11 -8.77 -15.25
N ARG A 118 -3.12 -8.98 -14.35
CA ARG A 118 -2.95 -8.08 -13.21
C ARG A 118 -2.47 -6.71 -13.68
N VAL A 119 -3.25 -5.68 -13.38
CA VAL A 119 -2.90 -4.28 -13.55
C VAL A 119 -2.94 -3.54 -12.20
N ARG A 120 -2.43 -2.31 -12.16
CA ARG A 120 -2.41 -1.46 -10.96
C ARG A 120 -3.15 -0.17 -11.24
N THR A 121 -3.79 0.41 -10.24
CA THR A 121 -4.48 1.70 -10.38
C THR A 121 -3.54 2.84 -10.80
N VAL A 122 -2.25 2.75 -10.46
CA VAL A 122 -1.23 3.71 -10.92
C VAL A 122 -0.98 3.65 -12.44
N ASP A 123 -1.40 2.59 -13.12
CA ASP A 123 -1.29 2.44 -14.58
C ASP A 123 -2.34 3.30 -15.34
N ILE A 124 -3.36 3.83 -14.65
CA ILE A 124 -4.43 4.65 -15.25
C ILE A 124 -3.87 5.93 -15.86
N ALA A 125 -3.07 6.67 -15.08
CA ALA A 125 -2.55 7.98 -15.50
C ALA A 125 -1.66 7.90 -16.77
N PRO A 126 -0.62 7.05 -16.85
CA PRO A 126 0.17 6.92 -18.08
C PRO A 126 -0.65 6.40 -19.27
N THR A 127 -1.64 5.54 -19.04
CA THR A 127 -2.54 5.05 -20.11
C THR A 127 -3.37 6.19 -20.70
N LEU A 128 -3.99 7.02 -19.86
CA LEU A 128 -4.73 8.20 -20.32
C LEU A 128 -3.82 9.21 -21.00
N ALA A 129 -2.61 9.42 -20.48
CA ALA A 129 -1.63 10.32 -21.10
C ALA A 129 -1.28 9.87 -22.53
N ALA A 130 -1.07 8.57 -22.73
CA ALA A 130 -0.82 7.98 -24.04
C ALA A 130 -2.00 8.16 -25.00
N ILE A 131 -3.24 7.94 -24.55
CA ILE A 131 -4.46 8.13 -25.34
C ILE A 131 -4.62 9.60 -25.77
N LEU A 132 -4.31 10.54 -24.86
CA LEU A 132 -4.45 11.99 -25.10
C LEU A 132 -3.25 12.59 -25.85
N GLY A 133 -2.16 11.85 -26.07
CA GLY A 133 -0.94 12.36 -26.68
C GLY A 133 -0.19 13.38 -25.82
N VAL A 134 -0.36 13.32 -24.49
CA VAL A 134 0.33 14.22 -23.54
C VAL A 134 1.42 13.46 -22.77
N ARG A 135 2.42 14.19 -22.27
CA ARG A 135 3.48 13.61 -21.44
C ARG A 135 3.12 13.79 -19.96
N PRO A 136 3.29 12.76 -19.10
CA PRO A 136 3.22 12.94 -17.66
C PRO A 136 4.21 14.00 -17.18
N MET A 137 3.80 14.81 -16.19
CA MET A 137 4.60 15.94 -15.66
C MET A 137 5.72 15.50 -14.70
N GLY A 138 6.08 14.21 -14.67
CA GLY A 138 7.09 13.66 -13.78
C GLY A 138 7.20 12.14 -13.90
N THR A 139 8.01 11.54 -13.04
CA THR A 139 8.13 10.08 -12.93
C THR A 139 6.82 9.49 -12.43
N VAL A 140 6.41 8.39 -13.05
CA VAL A 140 5.23 7.62 -12.66
C VAL A 140 5.62 6.18 -12.43
N ASP A 141 5.05 5.53 -11.41
CA ASP A 141 5.29 4.10 -11.13
C ASP A 141 4.52 3.17 -12.08
N GLY A 142 3.47 3.71 -12.71
CA GLY A 142 2.58 3.01 -13.61
C GLY A 142 3.19 2.74 -14.98
N ARG A 143 2.64 1.77 -15.69
CA ARG A 143 2.93 1.52 -17.11
C ARG A 143 1.71 1.83 -17.97
N VAL A 144 1.92 2.07 -19.26
CA VAL A 144 0.82 2.15 -20.23
C VAL A 144 0.21 0.76 -20.39
N LEU A 145 -1.12 0.68 -20.32
CA LEU A 145 -1.90 -0.51 -20.64
C LEU A 145 -2.18 -0.50 -22.15
N GLU A 146 -1.29 -1.12 -22.92
CA GLU A 146 -1.37 -1.15 -24.38
C GLU A 146 -2.65 -1.82 -24.90
N GLU A 147 -3.21 -2.73 -24.11
CA GLU A 147 -4.45 -3.45 -24.39
C GLU A 147 -5.70 -2.55 -24.42
N VAL A 148 -5.64 -1.36 -23.80
CA VAL A 148 -6.76 -0.41 -23.74
C VAL A 148 -6.91 0.37 -25.06
N GLY A 149 -5.80 0.61 -25.77
CA GLY A 149 -5.78 1.41 -26.98
C GLY A 149 -6.11 0.59 -28.24
N GLY A 150 -7.03 1.07 -29.06
CA GLY A 150 -7.13 0.58 -30.43
C GLY A 150 -5.86 0.98 -31.20
N ARG A 151 -5.14 -0.01 -31.76
CA ARG A 151 -4.07 0.25 -32.74
C ARG A 151 -4.63 1.22 -33.80
N ARG A 152 -3.99 2.39 -33.96
CA ARG A 152 -4.17 3.21 -35.16
C ARG A 152 -3.44 2.55 -36.32
#